data_AF-A0A428SP09-F1
#
_entry.id   AF-A0A428SP09-F1
#
_cell.length_a   1.000
_cell.length_b   1.000
_cell.length_c   1.000
_cell.angle_alpha   90.00
_cell.angle_beta   90.00
_cell.angle_gamma   90.00
#
_symmetry.space_group_name_H-M   'P 1'
#
loop_
_entity.id
_entity.type
_entity.pdbx_description
1 polymer ?
#
loop_
_entity_poly.entity_id
_entity_poly.type
_entity_poly.pdbx_seq_one_letter_code
_entity_poly.pdbx_strand_id
1 'polypeptide(L)'
;MTRHRLKEKSFWVAILETAKWLPFLLLFFGGISINCAKALLCHAFSINIEWASTSKELGPTGIYIGLNKMMHRFKYTFLICIIIAAGMIYMAVGAPWGWTIAPGQFSAGTYAIVPLAVQVSCAFTLPLFLGLT
;
A
#
# COMPACT_ATOMS: atom_id res chain seq x y z
N MET A 1 14.57 -11.02 17.40
CA MET A 1 15.69 -11.93 17.73
C MET A 1 16.72 -11.31 18.66
N THR A 2 17.13 -10.05 18.46
CA THR A 2 18.17 -9.37 19.27
C THR A 2 17.87 -9.38 20.79
N ARG A 3 16.62 -9.08 21.18
CA ARG A 3 16.19 -9.08 22.60
C ARG A 3 16.26 -10.45 23.28
N HIS A 4 16.07 -11.53 22.51
CA HIS A 4 16.25 -12.90 23.01
C HIS A 4 17.73 -13.25 23.18
N ARG A 5 18.61 -12.77 22.28
CA ARG A 5 20.07 -12.94 22.40
C ARG A 5 20.64 -12.19 23.61
N LEU A 6 20.05 -11.04 23.95
CA LEU A 6 20.38 -10.24 25.13
C LEU A 6 19.78 -10.80 26.44
N LYS A 7 19.09 -11.94 26.40
CA LYS A 7 18.37 -12.57 27.55
C LYS A 7 17.34 -11.65 28.24
N GLU A 8 16.89 -10.58 27.60
CA GLU A 8 15.86 -9.69 28.15
C GLU A 8 14.46 -10.30 28.11
N LYS A 9 14.17 -11.10 27.07
CA LYS A 9 12.84 -11.68 26.83
C LYS A 9 12.94 -13.10 26.25
N SER A 10 11.94 -13.93 26.58
CA SER A 10 11.74 -15.24 25.95
C SER A 10 11.56 -15.11 24.43
N PHE A 11 12.02 -16.11 23.68
CA PHE A 11 11.98 -16.15 22.21
C PHE A 11 10.59 -15.87 21.65
N TRP A 12 9.57 -16.58 22.16
CA TRP A 12 8.19 -16.47 21.69
C TRP A 12 7.57 -15.10 21.99
N VAL A 13 7.87 -14.55 23.17
CA VAL A 13 7.42 -13.21 23.55
C VAL A 13 8.02 -12.14 22.63
N ALA A 14 9.32 -12.26 22.32
CA ALA A 14 10.00 -11.33 21.43
C ALA A 14 9.48 -11.40 19.98
N ILE A 15 9.10 -12.60 19.50
CA ILE A 15 8.50 -12.77 18.18
C ILE A 15 7.12 -12.12 18.14
N LEU A 16 6.24 -12.41 19.10
CA LEU A 16 4.90 -11.83 19.13
C LEU A 16 4.94 -10.31 19.25
N GLU A 17 5.88 -9.77 20.04
CA GLU A 17 6.10 -8.33 20.17
C GLU A 17 6.57 -7.69 18.85
N THR A 18 7.31 -8.42 18.01
CA THR A 18 7.71 -7.93 16.68
C THR A 18 6.56 -8.08 15.68
N ALA A 19 5.85 -9.21 15.73
CA ALA A 19 4.71 -9.53 14.87
C ALA A 19 3.54 -8.55 15.05
N LYS A 20 3.33 -7.99 16.24
CA LYS A 20 2.30 -6.95 16.45
C LYS A 20 2.52 -5.69 15.61
N TRP A 21 3.78 -5.38 15.27
CA TRP A 21 4.14 -4.18 14.49
C TRP A 21 4.18 -4.44 12.98
N LEU A 22 4.26 -5.71 12.58
CA LEU A 22 4.31 -6.14 11.19
C LEU A 22 3.14 -5.60 10.34
N PRO A 23 1.87 -5.60 10.80
CA PRO A 23 0.76 -5.03 10.04
C PRO A 23 0.95 -3.55 9.70
N PHE A 24 1.43 -2.74 10.65
CA PHE A 24 1.71 -1.32 10.41
C PHE A 24 2.84 -1.15 9.40
N LEU A 25 3.88 -1.98 9.50
CA LEU A 25 5.03 -1.94 8.61
C LEU A 25 4.66 -2.35 7.18
N LEU A 26 3.84 -3.40 7.02
CA LEU A 26 3.30 -3.84 5.74
C LEU A 26 2.41 -2.77 5.11
N LEU A 27 1.53 -2.16 5.88
CA LEU A 27 0.67 -1.08 5.40
C LEU A 27 1.49 0.14 4.97
N PHE A 28 2.52 0.51 5.75
CA PHE A 28 3.37 1.67 5.46
C PHE A 28 4.24 1.47 4.21
N PHE A 29 5.06 0.41 4.17
CA PHE A 29 5.92 0.12 3.03
C PHE A 29 5.14 -0.30 1.79
N GLY A 30 4.02 -0.99 1.98
CA GLY A 30 3.08 -1.28 0.90
C GLY A 30 2.51 0.01 0.32
N GLY A 31 2.00 0.93 1.14
CA GLY A 31 1.33 2.12 0.61
C GLY A 31 2.24 3.21 0.02
N ILE A 32 3.50 3.29 0.44
CA ILE A 32 4.45 4.29 -0.11
C ILE A 32 5.01 3.90 -1.48
N SER A 33 4.86 2.63 -1.89
CA SER A 33 5.49 2.06 -3.11
C SER A 33 5.20 2.86 -4.38
N ILE A 34 3.95 3.29 -4.60
CA ILE A 34 3.53 4.05 -5.79
C ILE A 34 4.19 5.44 -5.82
N ASN A 35 4.33 6.09 -4.67
CA ASN A 35 4.99 7.39 -4.57
C ASN A 35 6.50 7.24 -4.83
N CYS A 36 7.10 6.15 -4.35
CA CYS A 36 8.50 5.82 -4.62
C CYS A 36 8.73 5.51 -6.10
N ALA A 37 7.85 4.71 -6.72
CA ALA A 37 7.90 4.41 -8.14
C ALA A 37 7.78 5.68 -9.00
N LYS A 38 6.89 6.62 -8.62
CA LYS A 38 6.82 7.94 -9.25
C LYS A 38 8.15 8.69 -9.18
N ALA A 39 8.79 8.73 -8.00
CA ALA A 39 10.07 9.41 -7.84
C ALA A 39 11.18 8.77 -8.70
N LEU A 40 11.24 7.43 -8.75
CA LEU A 40 12.17 6.68 -9.59
C LEU A 40 11.94 6.94 -11.08
N LEU A 41 10.69 6.94 -11.55
CA LEU A 41 10.36 7.24 -12.94
C LEU A 41 10.71 8.68 -13.30
N CYS A 42 10.39 9.65 -12.44
CA CYS A 42 10.78 11.05 -12.66
C CYS A 42 12.30 11.19 -12.75
N HIS A 43 13.06 10.48 -11.90
CA HIS A 43 14.50 10.47 -11.96
C HIS A 43 15.03 9.86 -13.27
N ALA A 44 14.50 8.70 -13.69
CA ALA A 44 14.88 8.02 -14.93
C ALA A 44 14.63 8.88 -16.19
N PHE A 45 13.57 9.70 -16.19
CA PHE A 45 13.23 10.60 -17.28
C PHE A 45 13.77 12.02 -17.12
N SER A 46 14.65 12.28 -16.14
CA SER A 46 15.19 13.62 -15.83
C SER A 46 14.11 14.70 -15.64
N ILE A 47 12.96 14.29 -15.09
CA ILE A 47 11.86 15.20 -14.72
C ILE A 47 12.17 15.78 -13.35
N ASN A 48 12.34 17.09 -13.27
CA ASN A 48 12.55 17.78 -12.00
C ASN A 48 11.31 17.62 -11.11
N ILE A 49 11.52 17.02 -9.93
CA ILE A 49 10.52 16.94 -8.86
C ILE A 49 11.02 17.73 -7.67
N GLU A 50 10.16 18.57 -7.13
CA GLU A 50 10.42 19.25 -5.87
C GLU A 50 9.95 18.40 -4.70
N TRP A 51 10.82 18.25 -3.71
CA TRP A 51 10.50 17.59 -2.45
C TRP A 51 9.89 18.62 -1.50
N ALA A 52 8.56 18.70 -1.47
CA ALA A 52 7.88 19.56 -0.52
C ALA A 52 8.19 19.10 0.92
N SER A 53 8.77 19.99 1.73
CA SER A 53 9.03 19.71 3.14
C SER A 53 7.71 19.62 3.91
N THR A 54 7.60 18.65 4.84
CA THR A 54 6.44 18.50 5.73
C THR A 54 6.07 19.84 6.36
N SER A 55 4.91 20.39 6.00
CA SER A 55 4.39 21.62 6.57
C SER A 55 4.16 21.42 8.07
N LYS A 56 4.82 22.23 8.91
CA LYS A 56 4.75 22.15 10.38
C LYS A 56 3.56 22.88 10.99
N GLU A 57 2.69 23.46 10.17
CA GLU A 57 1.51 24.19 10.63
C GLU A 57 0.27 23.30 10.51
N LEU A 58 -0.41 23.06 11.65
CA LEU A 58 -1.74 22.46 11.64
C LEU A 58 -2.71 23.47 11.02
N GLY A 59 -3.11 23.22 9.77
CA GLY A 59 -4.26 23.90 9.18
C GLY A 59 -5.55 23.58 9.95
N PRO A 60 -6.66 24.30 9.66
CA PRO A 60 -7.93 24.10 10.34
C PRO A 60 -8.33 22.61 10.36
N THR A 61 -8.52 22.08 11.57
CA THR A 61 -8.75 20.66 11.83
C THR A 61 -10.24 20.35 11.80
N GLY A 62 -10.59 19.31 11.05
CA GLY A 62 -11.94 18.77 10.97
C GLY A 62 -11.97 17.56 10.05
N ILE A 63 -12.72 16.52 10.40
CA ILE A 63 -12.75 15.24 9.67
C ILE A 63 -13.08 15.45 8.18
N TYR A 64 -14.04 16.33 7.89
CA TYR A 64 -14.45 16.64 6.52
C TYR A 64 -13.37 17.41 5.72
N ILE A 65 -12.65 18.33 6.38
CA ILE A 65 -11.57 19.12 5.76
C ILE A 65 -10.37 18.20 5.47
N GLY A 66 -10.02 17.34 6.42
CA GLY A 66 -8.98 16.32 6.27
C GLY A 66 -9.30 15.34 5.13
N LEU A 67 -10.52 14.82 5.09
CA LEU A 67 -10.96 13.90 4.04
C LEU A 67 -10.89 14.53 2.64
N ASN A 68 -11.39 15.77 2.48
CA ASN A 68 -11.36 16.45 1.19
C ASN A 68 -9.92 16.72 0.72
N LYS A 69 -9.05 17.16 1.64
CA LYS A 69 -7.62 17.40 1.37
C LYS A 69 -6.89 16.10 1.00
N MET A 70 -7.20 15.00 1.70
CA MET A 70 -6.67 13.67 1.43
C MET A 70 -7.07 13.21 0.02
N MET A 71 -8.36 13.27 -0.32
CA MET A 71 -8.85 12.88 -1.65
C MET A 71 -8.18 13.67 -2.77
N HIS A 72 -8.02 14.99 -2.60
CA HIS A 72 -7.35 15.82 -3.61
C HIS A 72 -5.87 15.48 -3.77
N ARG A 73 -5.16 15.19 -2.67
CA ARG A 73 -3.73 14.87 -2.68
C ARG A 73 -3.44 13.48 -3.25
N PHE A 74 -4.26 12.49 -2.91
CA PHE A 74 -4.06 11.08 -3.28
C PHE A 74 -4.93 10.60 -4.45
N LYS A 75 -5.58 11.52 -5.19
CA LYS A 75 -6.47 11.17 -6.32
C LYS A 75 -5.86 10.22 -7.35
N TYR A 76 -4.58 10.40 -7.68
CA TYR A 76 -3.89 9.53 -8.64
C TYR A 76 -3.62 8.14 -8.08
N THR A 77 -3.27 8.04 -6.79
CA THR A 77 -3.10 6.76 -6.11
C THR A 77 -4.41 5.98 -6.09
N PHE A 78 -5.53 6.64 -5.75
CA PHE A 78 -6.85 6.01 -5.78
C PHE A 78 -7.24 5.57 -7.19
N LEU A 79 -6.99 6.41 -8.21
CA LEU A 79 -7.27 6.08 -9.60
C LEU A 79 -6.49 4.84 -10.06
N ILE A 80 -5.19 4.76 -9.76
CA ILE A 80 -4.34 3.62 -10.10
C ILE A 80 -4.84 2.35 -9.40
N CYS A 81 -5.20 2.44 -8.12
CA CYS A 81 -5.76 1.31 -7.37
C CYS A 81 -7.06 0.80 -7.99
N ILE A 82 -7.96 1.70 -8.39
CA ILE A 82 -9.24 1.33 -9.03
C ILE A 82 -8.99 0.66 -10.39
N ILE A 83 -8.07 1.19 -11.21
CA ILE A 83 -7.74 0.59 -12.52
C ILE A 83 -7.17 -0.82 -12.35
N ILE A 84 -6.24 -1.02 -11.41
CA ILE A 84 -5.65 -2.33 -11.15
C ILE A 84 -6.71 -3.29 -10.61
N ALA A 85 -7.54 -2.85 -9.67
CA ALA A 85 -8.63 -3.67 -9.13
C ALA A 85 -9.65 -4.05 -10.20
N ALA A 86 -10.03 -3.12 -11.09
CA ALA A 86 -10.91 -3.39 -12.23
C ALA A 86 -10.28 -4.41 -13.19
N GLY A 87 -8.97 -4.29 -13.47
CA GLY A 87 -8.23 -5.26 -14.27
C GLY A 87 -8.23 -6.66 -13.65
N MET A 88 -8.06 -6.75 -12.33
CA MET A 88 -8.14 -8.02 -11.60
C MET A 88 -9.54 -8.66 -11.70
N ILE A 89 -10.60 -7.86 -11.55
CA ILE A 89 -11.99 -8.33 -11.68
C ILE A 89 -12.28 -8.78 -13.12
N TYR A 90 -11.83 -8.01 -14.10
CA TYR A 90 -11.99 -8.36 -15.52
C TYR A 90 -11.29 -9.68 -15.86
N MET A 91 -10.06 -9.89 -15.37
CA MET A 91 -9.36 -11.16 -15.61
C MET A 91 -9.97 -12.35 -14.88
N ALA A 92 -10.76 -12.12 -13.82
CA ALA A 92 -11.49 -13.17 -13.13
C ALA A 92 -12.77 -13.60 -13.88
N VAL A 93 -13.50 -12.67 -14.52
CA VAL A 93 -14.85 -12.92 -15.05
C VAL A 93 -14.96 -12.84 -16.58
N GLY A 94 -14.21 -11.94 -17.22
CA GLY A 94 -14.40 -11.56 -18.63
C GLY A 94 -13.27 -11.93 -19.57
N ALA A 95 -12.16 -12.51 -19.08
CA ALA A 95 -11.03 -12.86 -19.93
C ALA A 95 -11.32 -14.06 -20.87
N PRO A 96 -10.72 -14.08 -22.07
CA PRO A 96 -10.83 -15.21 -22.99
C PRO A 96 -10.17 -16.47 -22.39
N TRP A 97 -10.58 -17.63 -22.92
CA TRP A 97 -10.10 -18.94 -22.46
C TRP A 97 -8.56 -19.01 -22.50
N GLY A 98 -7.96 -19.32 -21.34
CA GLY A 98 -6.49 -19.35 -21.15
C GLY A 98 -5.90 -18.12 -20.45
N TRP A 99 -6.63 -17.00 -20.40
CA TRP A 99 -6.24 -15.78 -19.67
C TRP A 99 -7.07 -15.57 -18.40
N THR A 100 -8.03 -16.46 -18.14
CA THR A 100 -8.89 -16.40 -16.97
C THR A 100 -8.13 -16.81 -15.73
N ILE A 101 -8.21 -15.96 -14.71
CA ILE A 101 -7.80 -16.35 -13.36
C ILE A 101 -9.03 -17.00 -12.72
N ALA A 102 -9.35 -18.21 -13.18
CA ALA A 102 -10.41 -18.99 -12.56
C ALA A 102 -9.97 -19.41 -11.14
N PRO A 103 -10.87 -19.40 -10.15
CA PRO A 103 -10.60 -19.89 -8.79
C PRO A 103 -10.51 -21.42 -8.81
N GLY A 104 -9.40 -21.93 -9.34
CA GLY A 104 -9.03 -23.35 -9.34
C GLY A 104 -7.92 -23.60 -8.33
N GLN A 105 -7.93 -24.79 -7.74
CA GLN A 105 -7.03 -25.25 -6.67
C GLN A 105 -5.54 -25.26 -7.09
N PHE A 106 -5.27 -25.18 -8.40
CA PHE A 106 -3.94 -25.17 -9.04
C PHE A 106 -3.79 -24.09 -10.12
N SER A 107 -4.61 -23.03 -10.10
CA SER A 107 -4.44 -21.94 -11.07
C SER A 107 -3.22 -21.10 -10.68
N ALA A 108 -2.16 -21.17 -11.49
CA ALA A 108 -0.94 -20.37 -11.31
C ALA A 108 -1.22 -18.86 -11.17
N GLY A 109 -2.37 -18.38 -11.66
CA GLY A 109 -2.82 -17.00 -11.52
C GLY A 109 -3.08 -16.55 -10.08
N THR A 110 -3.50 -17.45 -9.17
CA THR A 110 -3.80 -17.09 -7.78
C THR A 110 -2.55 -16.60 -7.05
N TYR A 111 -1.40 -17.23 -7.27
CA TYR A 111 -0.14 -16.85 -6.63
C TYR A 111 0.37 -15.47 -7.08
N ALA A 112 0.09 -15.08 -8.32
CA ALA A 112 0.47 -13.77 -8.86
C ALA A 112 -0.48 -12.65 -8.38
N ILE A 113 -1.75 -12.97 -8.15
CA ILE A 113 -2.77 -11.99 -7.76
C ILE A 113 -2.72 -11.64 -6.28
N VAL A 114 -2.45 -12.61 -5.41
CA VAL A 114 -2.39 -12.37 -3.96
C VAL A 114 -1.45 -11.21 -3.59
N PRO A 115 -0.18 -11.16 -4.04
CA PRO A 115 0.70 -10.04 -3.72
C PRO A 115 0.19 -8.72 -4.34
N LEU A 116 -0.41 -8.76 -5.53
CA LEU A 116 -0.99 -7.58 -6.17
C LEU A 116 -2.21 -7.04 -5.38
N ALA A 117 -3.08 -7.93 -4.89
CA ALA A 117 -4.25 -7.59 -4.07
C ALA A 117 -3.82 -6.96 -2.74
N VAL A 118 -2.80 -7.54 -2.09
CA VAL A 118 -2.20 -6.98 -0.88
C VAL A 118 -1.61 -5.59 -1.17
N GLN A 119 -0.90 -5.44 -2.28
CA GLN A 119 -0.30 -4.17 -2.68
C GLN A 119 -1.36 -3.08 -2.94
N VAL A 120 -2.45 -3.41 -3.63
CA VAL A 120 -3.58 -2.48 -3.90
C VAL A 120 -4.29 -2.11 -2.59
N SER A 121 -4.55 -3.08 -1.72
CA SER A 121 -5.22 -2.79 -0.43
C SER A 121 -4.36 -1.92 0.48
N CYS A 122 -3.05 -2.16 0.58
CA CYS A 122 -2.14 -1.29 1.33
C CYS A 122 -2.07 0.13 0.74
N ALA A 123 -1.98 0.26 -0.58
CA ALA A 123 -1.95 1.55 -1.27
C ALA A 123 -3.25 2.37 -1.12
N PHE A 124 -4.40 1.69 -1.07
CA PHE A 124 -5.69 2.32 -0.82
C PHE A 124 -5.86 2.75 0.64
N THR A 125 -5.40 1.93 1.58
CA THR A 125 -5.66 2.12 3.02
C THR A 125 -4.69 3.13 3.66
N LEU A 126 -3.47 3.25 3.16
CA LEU A 126 -2.46 4.17 3.71
C LEU A 126 -2.90 5.65 3.73
N PRO A 127 -3.46 6.22 2.64
CA PRO A 127 -4.02 7.58 2.67
C PRO A 127 -5.10 7.78 3.72
N LEU A 128 -5.95 6.77 3.98
CA LEU A 128 -7.02 6.85 4.97
C LEU A 128 -6.45 6.97 6.39
N PHE A 129 -5.45 6.15 6.74
CA PHE A 129 -4.80 6.23 8.04
C PHE A 129 -4.03 7.54 8.25
N LEU A 130 -3.42 8.09 7.20
CA LEU A 130 -2.65 9.34 7.27
C LEU A 130 -3.50 10.61 7.16
N GLY A 131 -4.65 10.53 6.49
CA GLY A 131 -5.50 11.70 6.18
C GLY A 131 -6.61 11.97 7.21
N LEU A 132 -6.91 11.00 8.08
CA LEU A 132 -7.94 11.11 9.12
C LEU A 132 -7.43 11.71 10.44
N THR A 133 -6.17 12.14 10.51
CA THR A 133 -5.56 12.83 11.66
C THR A 133 -5.48 14.33 11.42
#